data_AF-A0A817PMN7-F1
#
_entry.id   AF-A0A817PMN7-F1
#
_cell.length_a   1.000
_cell.length_b   1.000
_cell.length_c   1.000
_cell.angle_alpha   90.00
_cell.angle_beta   90.00
_cell.angle_gamma   90.00
#
_symmetry.space_group_name_H-M   'P 1'
#
loop_
_entity.id
_entity.type
_entity.pdbx_description
1 polymer ?
#
loop_
_entity_poly.entity_id
_entity_poly.type
_entity_poly.pdbx_seq_one_letter_code
_entity_poly.pdbx_strand_id
1 'polypeptide(L)'
;MVHRSSILDGYVRGRIHLKQQEINQHSLNTNVKTVKYNDPVIDFVIRWSSTYKMLSRFIKLRSIVNDITHTPDKIAGLKSEQRLKLSKLAFSHSDWSCLTAVEYVLQPFEESTRLLSGRSYQTLAVGKIVMMGLKHFLSTYKSDEPM
;
A
#
# COMPACT_ATOMS: atom_id res chain seq x y z
N MET A 1 16.38 2.10 -10.82
CA MET A 1 15.07 1.90 -11.47
C MET A 1 14.33 0.85 -10.64
N VAL A 2 13.50 1.27 -9.67
CA VAL A 2 12.83 0.33 -8.76
C VAL A 2 11.59 -0.21 -9.47
N HIS A 3 11.60 -1.49 -9.80
CA HIS A 3 10.46 -2.18 -10.40
C HIS A 3 9.30 -2.11 -9.41
N ARG A 4 8.30 -1.26 -9.70
CA ARG A 4 7.02 -1.25 -8.97
C ARG A 4 6.20 -2.46 -9.40
N SER A 5 6.59 -3.65 -8.97
CA SER A 5 5.78 -4.86 -9.14
C SER A 5 4.64 -4.79 -8.13
N SER A 6 3.45 -4.42 -8.60
CA SER A 6 2.23 -4.56 -7.81
C SER A 6 1.98 -6.05 -7.62
N ILE A 7 1.52 -6.50 -6.44
CA ILE A 7 1.05 -7.90 -6.30
C ILE A 7 -0.12 -8.20 -7.26
N LEU A 8 -0.77 -7.15 -7.76
CA LEU A 8 -1.79 -7.25 -8.80
C LEU A 8 -1.21 -7.37 -10.22
N ASP A 9 0.11 -7.51 -10.42
CA ASP A 9 0.64 -7.75 -11.76
C ASP A 9 0.11 -9.07 -12.34
N GLY A 10 -0.18 -9.00 -13.65
CA GLY A 10 -0.64 -10.05 -14.58
C GLY A 10 -1.52 -11.16 -14.02
N TYR A 11 -0.92 -12.04 -13.22
CA TYR A 11 -1.50 -13.27 -12.69
C TYR A 11 -2.70 -13.04 -11.77
N VAL A 12 -2.59 -12.16 -10.77
CA VAL A 12 -3.67 -11.94 -9.81
C VAL A 12 -4.83 -11.19 -10.46
N ARG A 13 -4.56 -10.18 -11.29
CA ARG A 13 -5.58 -9.49 -12.11
C ARG A 13 -6.29 -10.44 -13.07
N GLY A 14 -5.54 -11.32 -13.75
CA GLY A 14 -6.10 -12.32 -14.65
C GLY A 14 -7.07 -13.25 -13.92
N ARG A 15 -6.67 -13.78 -12.75
CA ARG A 15 -7.54 -14.66 -11.96
C ARG A 15 -8.74 -13.96 -11.36
N ILE A 16 -8.59 -12.70 -10.92
CA ILE A 16 -9.73 -11.89 -10.46
C ILE A 16 -10.72 -11.66 -11.61
N HIS A 17 -10.21 -11.31 -12.80
CA HIS A 17 -11.04 -11.07 -13.98
C HIS A 17 -11.80 -12.33 -14.41
N LEU A 18 -11.11 -13.48 -14.47
CA LEU A 18 -11.72 -14.77 -14.79
C LEU A 18 -12.79 -15.16 -13.77
N LYS A 19 -12.50 -15.04 -12.47
CA LYS A 19 -13.51 -15.31 -11.43
C LYS A 19 -14.70 -14.37 -11.51
N GLN A 20 -14.49 -13.10 -11.87
CA GLN A 20 -15.58 -12.16 -12.05
C GLN A 20 -16.47 -12.54 -13.24
N GLN A 21 -15.89 -13.02 -14.35
CA GLN A 21 -16.65 -13.51 -15.50
C GLN A 21 -17.49 -14.75 -15.14
N GLU A 22 -16.91 -15.70 -14.41
CA GLU A 22 -17.63 -16.90 -13.93
C GLU A 22 -18.83 -16.54 -13.02
N ILE A 23 -18.63 -15.59 -12.08
CA ILE A 23 -19.69 -15.13 -11.17
C ILE A 23 -20.82 -14.45 -11.94
N ASN A 24 -20.48 -13.61 -12.92
CA ASN A 24 -21.45 -12.89 -13.74
C ASN A 24 -22.27 -13.85 -14.63
N GLN A 25 -21.64 -14.92 -15.15
CA GLN A 25 -22.35 -15.94 -15.92
C GLN A 25 -23.29 -16.80 -15.06
N HIS A 26 -22.90 -17.15 -13.83
CA HIS A 26 -23.74 -17.92 -12.93
C HIS A 26 -24.94 -17.14 -12.35
N SER A 27 -24.82 -15.82 -12.20
CA SER A 27 -25.89 -14.96 -11.69
C SER A 27 -27.02 -14.70 -12.69
N LEU A 28 -26.78 -14.91 -13.99
CA LEU A 28 -27.84 -14.88 -15.01
C LEU A 28 -28.70 -16.16 -15.04
N ASN A 29 -28.27 -17.23 -14.36
CA ASN A 29 -28.84 -18.57 -14.53
C ASN A 29 -29.58 -19.13 -13.31
N THR A 30 -29.72 -18.38 -12.22
CA THR A 30 -30.35 -18.90 -10.99
C THR A 30 -31.31 -17.91 -10.33
N ASN A 31 -32.54 -18.37 -10.09
CA ASN A 31 -33.56 -17.73 -9.23
C ASN A 31 -33.14 -17.91 -7.75
N VAL A 32 -32.01 -17.33 -7.36
CA VAL A 32 -31.46 -17.48 -6.00
C VAL A 32 -32.26 -16.61 -5.04
N LYS A 33 -32.88 -17.23 -4.03
CA LYS A 33 -33.45 -16.52 -2.88
C LYS A 33 -32.42 -15.53 -2.36
N THR A 34 -32.79 -14.25 -2.29
CA THR A 34 -31.95 -13.16 -1.82
C THR A 34 -31.51 -13.42 -0.38
N VAL A 35 -30.33 -14.00 -0.21
CA VAL A 35 -29.66 -14.05 1.09
C VAL A 35 -29.29 -12.61 1.42
N LYS A 36 -29.80 -12.09 2.53
CA LYS A 36 -29.44 -10.75 3.02
C LYS A 36 -28.02 -10.83 3.54
N TYR A 37 -27.05 -10.51 2.69
CA TYR A 37 -25.67 -10.33 3.10
C TYR A 37 -25.60 -9.10 3.99
N ASN A 38 -25.14 -9.26 5.24
CA ASN A 38 -24.73 -8.12 6.02
C ASN A 38 -23.47 -7.57 5.36
N ASP A 39 -23.55 -6.34 4.86
CA ASP A 39 -22.36 -5.63 4.42
C ASP A 39 -21.36 -5.65 5.57
N PRO A 40 -20.11 -6.10 5.37
CA PRO A 40 -19.08 -5.91 6.37
C PRO A 40 -19.02 -4.40 6.63
N VAL A 41 -19.43 -3.99 7.84
CA VAL A 41 -19.37 -2.60 8.27
C VAL A 41 -17.91 -2.19 8.20
N ILE A 42 -17.58 -1.38 7.18
CA ILE A 42 -16.27 -0.75 7.07
C ILE A 42 -16.27 0.33 8.13
N ASP A 43 -15.88 -0.06 9.34
CA ASP A 43 -15.97 0.83 10.50
C ASP A 43 -15.13 2.10 10.28
N PHE A 44 -14.02 2.03 9.53
CA PHE A 44 -13.23 3.21 9.12
C PHE A 44 -12.40 3.00 7.84
N VAL A 45 -12.81 3.58 6.70
CA VAL A 45 -12.08 3.53 5.39
C VAL A 45 -10.62 4.04 5.48
N ILE A 46 -10.34 4.92 6.45
CA ILE A 46 -9.09 5.70 6.52
C ILE A 46 -8.03 5.05 7.42
N ARG A 47 -8.38 4.20 8.39
CA ARG A 47 -7.43 3.80 9.46
C ARG A 47 -6.37 2.77 9.06
N TRP A 48 -6.66 1.79 8.20
CA TRP A 48 -5.67 0.74 7.88
C TRP A 48 -4.69 1.13 6.77
N SER A 49 -5.01 2.14 5.96
CA SER A 49 -4.14 2.64 4.86
C SER A 49 -3.43 3.95 5.18
N SER A 50 -3.65 4.51 6.38
CA SER A 50 -3.09 5.81 6.77
C SER A 50 -1.56 5.78 6.81
N THR A 51 -0.96 4.71 7.33
CA THR A 51 0.51 4.56 7.41
C THR A 51 1.14 4.53 6.02
N TYR A 52 0.60 3.74 5.09
CA TYR A 52 1.07 3.73 3.69
C TYR A 52 0.95 5.12 3.06
N LYS A 53 -0.22 5.75 3.17
CA LYS A 53 -0.48 7.09 2.59
C LYS A 53 0.42 8.15 3.19
N MET A 54 0.68 8.10 4.49
CA MET A 54 1.59 9.00 5.20
C MET A 54 3.02 8.83 4.69
N LEU A 55 3.54 7.59 4.68
CA LEU A 55 4.90 7.30 4.22
C LEU A 55 5.10 7.66 2.76
N SER A 56 4.16 7.28 1.87
CA SER A 56 4.25 7.61 0.45
C SER A 56 4.27 9.13 0.20
N ARG A 57 3.49 9.90 0.96
CA ARG A 57 3.54 11.38 0.92
C ARG A 57 4.85 11.93 1.45
N PHE A 58 5.31 11.42 2.59
CA PHE A 58 6.55 11.88 3.21
C PHE A 58 7.77 11.62 2.32
N ILE A 59 7.87 10.44 1.71
CA ILE A 59 8.93 10.08 0.76
C ILE A 59 8.90 10.99 -0.48
N LYS A 60 7.72 11.37 -1.00
CA LYS A 60 7.61 12.34 -2.11
C LYS A 60 8.16 13.72 -1.74
N LEU A 61 8.12 14.09 -0.46
CA LEU A 61 8.66 15.34 0.05
C LEU A 61 10.16 15.25 0.42
N ARG A 62 10.84 14.13 0.15
CA ARG A 62 12.25 13.90 0.49
C ARG A 62 13.18 15.06 0.14
N SER A 63 13.05 15.61 -1.07
CA SER A 63 13.90 16.74 -1.51
C SER A 63 13.74 17.93 -0.57
N ILE A 64 12.49 18.32 -0.30
CA ILE A 64 12.17 19.47 0.54
C ILE A 64 12.63 19.23 1.98
N VAL A 65 12.39 18.03 2.52
CA VAL A 65 12.86 17.65 3.86
C VAL A 65 14.37 17.71 3.95
N ASN A 66 15.08 17.22 2.93
CA ASN A 66 16.53 17.27 2.88
C ASN A 66 17.05 18.71 2.76
N ASP A 67 16.45 19.55 1.93
CA ASP A 67 16.85 20.96 1.79
C ASP A 67 16.72 21.70 3.12
N ILE A 68 15.63 21.47 3.85
CA ILE A 68 15.38 22.09 5.16
C ILE A 68 16.37 21.61 6.22
N THR A 69 16.65 20.30 6.26
CA THR A 69 17.43 19.67 7.34
C THR A 69 18.94 19.70 7.09
N HIS A 70 19.39 19.55 5.84
CA HIS A 70 20.81 19.55 5.47
C HIS A 70 21.33 20.94 5.14
N THR A 71 20.47 21.87 4.75
CA THR A 71 20.87 23.26 4.46
C THR A 71 20.06 24.32 5.21
N PRO A 72 19.88 24.22 6.54
CA PRO A 72 19.08 25.17 7.31
C PRO A 72 19.64 26.60 7.28
N ASP A 73 20.93 26.78 6.96
CA ASP A 73 21.54 28.11 6.80
C ASP A 73 21.00 28.90 5.61
N LYS A 74 20.40 28.23 4.63
CA LYS A 74 19.76 28.88 3.48
C LYS A 74 18.38 29.46 3.82
N ILE A 75 17.83 29.16 5.00
CA ILE A 75 16.51 29.63 5.43
C ILE A 75 16.68 30.93 6.20
N ALA A 76 16.24 32.03 5.58
CA ALA A 76 16.25 33.35 6.20
C ALA A 76 15.38 33.40 7.47
N GLY A 77 15.82 34.14 8.49
CA GLY A 77 15.06 34.35 9.73
C GLY A 77 15.24 33.27 10.82
N LEU A 78 15.98 32.18 10.57
CA LEU A 78 16.28 31.19 11.61
C LEU A 78 17.42 31.61 12.53
N LYS A 79 17.19 31.51 13.84
CA LYS A 79 18.23 31.63 14.89
C LYS A 79 19.17 30.42 14.86
N SER A 80 20.42 30.59 15.29
CA SER A 80 21.44 29.52 15.30
C SER A 80 20.98 28.25 16.02
N GLU A 81 20.25 28.38 17.13
CA GLU A 81 19.70 27.23 17.87
C GLU A 81 18.66 26.44 17.05
N GLN A 82 17.83 27.13 16.27
CA GLN A 82 16.82 26.48 15.43
C GLN A 82 17.47 25.73 14.27
N ARG A 83 18.54 26.30 13.69
CA ARG A 83 19.32 25.64 12.63
C ARG A 83 19.96 24.35 13.15
N LEU A 84 20.59 24.41 14.33
CA LEU A 84 21.17 23.23 14.96
C LEU A 84 20.12 22.14 15.23
N LYS A 85 18.90 22.53 15.66
CA LYS A 85 17.79 21.58 15.86
C LYS A 85 17.36 20.95 14.53
N LEU A 86 17.25 21.71 13.45
CA LEU A 86 16.89 21.19 12.12
C LEU A 86 17.96 20.25 11.56
N SER A 87 19.24 20.57 11.71
CA SER A 87 20.34 19.70 11.29
C SER A 87 20.33 18.34 11.99
N LYS A 88 19.92 18.30 13.26
CA LYS A 88 19.77 17.04 14.01
C LYS A 88 18.62 16.16 13.52
N LEU A 89 17.69 16.70 12.73
CA LEU A 89 16.57 15.97 12.13
C LEU A 89 16.87 15.49 10.70
N ALA A 90 18.11 15.67 10.22
CA ALA A 90 18.50 15.23 8.90
C ALA A 90 18.44 13.70 8.77
N PHE A 91 17.64 13.22 7.84
CA PHE A 91 17.54 11.80 7.52
C PHE A 91 18.76 11.37 6.70
N SER A 92 19.42 10.31 7.14
CA SER A 92 20.49 9.67 6.40
C SER A 92 19.95 8.92 5.17
N HIS A 93 20.86 8.50 4.28
CA HIS A 93 20.46 7.66 3.15
C HIS A 93 19.82 6.35 3.60
N SER A 94 20.35 5.72 4.67
CA SER A 94 19.79 4.50 5.25
C SER A 94 18.38 4.71 5.82
N ASP A 95 18.09 5.86 6.43
CA ASP A 95 16.75 6.16 6.95
C ASP A 95 15.73 6.24 5.81
N TRP A 96 16.09 6.92 4.71
CA TRP A 96 15.25 6.98 3.52
C TRP A 96 15.04 5.61 2.87
N SER A 97 16.07 4.77 2.83
CA SER A 97 15.98 3.40 2.32
C SER A 97 15.05 2.54 3.20
N CYS A 98 15.14 2.68 4.52
CA CYS A 98 14.24 2.02 5.47
C CYS A 98 12.78 2.43 5.23
N LEU A 99 12.50 3.75 5.17
CA LEU A 99 11.15 4.24 4.89
C LEU A 99 10.59 3.72 3.57
N THR A 100 11.42 3.65 2.53
CA THR A 100 11.04 3.15 1.20
C THR A 100 10.73 1.65 1.26
N ALA A 101 11.52 0.87 2.00
CA ALA A 101 11.26 -0.56 2.19
C ALA A 101 9.94 -0.81 2.92
N VAL A 102 9.64 -0.02 3.96
CA VAL A 102 8.37 -0.10 4.68
C VAL A 102 7.20 0.30 3.78
N GLU A 103 7.33 1.37 2.99
CA GLU A 103 6.30 1.79 2.02
C GLU A 103 6.03 0.70 0.98
N TYR A 104 7.08 0.04 0.47
CA TYR A 104 6.99 -1.08 -0.45
C TYR A 104 6.22 -2.27 0.14
N VAL A 105 6.52 -2.65 1.38
CA VAL A 105 5.82 -3.76 2.05
C VAL A 105 4.36 -3.42 2.29
N LEU A 106 4.02 -2.16 2.59
CA LEU A 106 2.65 -1.74 2.89
C LEU A 106 1.77 -1.55 1.65
N GLN A 107 2.36 -1.18 0.51
CA GLN A 107 1.64 -0.98 -0.75
C GLN A 107 0.64 -2.11 -1.08
N PRO A 108 1.04 -3.39 -1.07
CA PRO A 108 0.11 -4.46 -1.42
C PRO A 108 -1.05 -4.66 -0.45
N PHE A 109 -0.87 -4.34 0.82
CA PHE A 109 -1.94 -4.40 1.80
C PHE A 109 -2.95 -3.28 1.55
N GLU A 110 -2.50 -2.09 1.12
CA GLU A 110 -3.39 -1.02 0.70
C GLU A 110 -4.19 -1.41 -0.55
N GLU A 111 -3.52 -1.97 -1.56
CA GLU A 111 -4.15 -2.43 -2.80
C GLU A 111 -5.19 -3.51 -2.53
N SER A 112 -4.85 -4.48 -1.68
CA SER A 112 -5.73 -5.55 -1.22
C SER A 112 -6.93 -5.01 -0.46
N THR A 113 -6.71 -4.06 0.45
CA THR A 113 -7.78 -3.40 1.21
C THR A 113 -8.73 -2.67 0.27
N ARG A 114 -8.20 -1.92 -0.70
CA ARG A 114 -8.99 -1.19 -1.71
C ARG A 114 -9.82 -2.13 -2.58
N LEU A 115 -9.25 -3.28 -2.97
CA LEU A 115 -9.93 -4.33 -3.72
C LEU A 115 -11.01 -5.03 -2.86
N LEU A 116 -10.76 -5.32 -1.59
CA LEU A 116 -11.78 -6.00 -0.76
C LEU A 116 -12.86 -5.05 -0.24
N SER A 117 -12.64 -3.73 -0.31
CA SER A 117 -13.61 -2.70 0.07
C SER A 117 -14.57 -2.31 -1.06
N GLY A 118 -14.45 -2.90 -2.25
CA GLY A 118 -15.34 -2.63 -3.38
C GLY A 118 -16.78 -3.09 -3.11
N ARG A 119 -17.76 -2.27 -3.51
CA ARG A 119 -19.20 -2.58 -3.36
C ARG A 119 -19.83 -3.23 -4.60
N SER A 120 -19.11 -3.28 -5.72
CA SER A 120 -19.65 -3.67 -7.03
C SER A 120 -19.38 -5.11 -7.44
N TYR A 121 -18.72 -5.93 -6.60
CA TYR A 121 -18.42 -7.33 -6.88
C TYR A 121 -18.50 -8.18 -5.61
N GLN A 122 -18.67 -9.49 -5.77
CA GLN A 122 -18.69 -10.45 -4.66
C GLN A 122 -17.28 -10.55 -4.04
N THR A 123 -17.02 -9.68 -3.05
CA THR A 123 -15.75 -9.58 -2.32
C THR A 123 -15.32 -10.89 -1.65
N LEU A 124 -16.27 -11.75 -1.27
CA LEU A 124 -16.00 -13.06 -0.66
C LEU A 124 -15.22 -14.01 -1.58
N ALA A 125 -15.55 -14.03 -2.88
CA ALA A 125 -14.87 -14.89 -3.85
C ALA A 125 -13.43 -14.43 -4.12
N VAL A 126 -13.19 -13.12 -4.05
CA VAL A 126 -11.88 -12.49 -4.29
C VAL A 126 -10.99 -12.55 -3.04
N GLY A 127 -11.56 -12.62 -1.84
CA GLY A 127 -10.84 -12.68 -0.57
C GLY A 127 -9.76 -13.75 -0.48
N LYS A 128 -10.08 -15.00 -0.89
CA LYS A 128 -9.11 -16.11 -0.88
C LYS A 128 -7.94 -15.87 -1.85
N ILE A 129 -8.21 -15.28 -3.02
CA ILE A 129 -7.20 -14.97 -4.04
C ILE A 129 -6.26 -13.88 -3.52
N VAL A 130 -6.81 -12.82 -2.92
CA VAL A 130 -6.04 -11.73 -2.32
C VAL A 130 -5.14 -12.24 -1.20
N MET A 131 -5.66 -13.09 -0.32
CA MET A 131 -4.86 -13.73 0.73
C MET A 131 -3.68 -14.49 0.12
N MET A 132 -3.93 -15.36 -0.87
CA MET A 132 -2.86 -16.13 -1.52
C MET A 132 -1.79 -15.22 -2.12
N GLY A 133 -2.17 -14.10 -2.74
CA GLY A 133 -1.23 -13.11 -3.26
C GLY A 133 -0.37 -12.46 -2.18
N LEU A 134 -0.98 -12.01 -1.07
CA LEU A 134 -0.26 -11.43 0.07
C LEU A 134 0.71 -12.43 0.70
N LYS A 135 0.27 -13.68 0.91
CA LYS A 135 1.14 -14.73 1.45
C LYS A 135 2.32 -15.02 0.53
N HIS A 136 2.08 -15.07 -0.79
CA HIS A 136 3.15 -15.26 -1.76
C HIS A 136 4.18 -14.13 -1.67
N PHE A 137 3.74 -12.87 -1.72
CA PHE A 137 4.62 -11.71 -1.59
C PHE A 137 5.49 -11.73 -0.33
N LEU A 138 4.89 -12.01 0.83
CA LEU A 138 5.63 -12.09 2.10
C LEU A 138 6.61 -13.28 2.15
N SER A 139 6.37 -14.34 1.37
CA SER A 139 7.22 -15.53 1.36
C SER A 139 8.38 -15.39 0.37
N THR A 140 8.16 -14.77 -0.80
CA THR A 140 9.19 -14.53 -1.81
C THR A 140 10.28 -13.59 -1.29
N TYR A 141 9.92 -12.63 -0.43
CA TYR A 141 10.89 -11.71 0.17
C TYR A 141 11.89 -12.37 1.14
N LYS A 142 11.61 -13.60 1.62
CA LYS A 142 12.54 -14.37 2.46
C LYS A 142 13.62 -15.12 1.68
N SER A 143 13.49 -15.21 0.36
CA SER A 143 14.33 -16.09 -0.46
C SER A 143 15.46 -15.38 -1.20
N ASP A 144 15.49 -14.05 -1.17
CA ASP A 144 16.42 -13.21 -1.94
C ASP A 144 17.52 -12.54 -1.09
N GLU A 145 17.88 -13.07 0.09
CA GLU A 145 19.15 -12.70 0.74
C GLU A 145 20.31 -13.48 0.09
N PRO A 146 21.28 -12.80 -0.58
CA PRO A 146 22.54 -13.43 -0.91
C PRO A 146 23.39 -13.53 0.36
N MET A 147 23.93 -14.73 0.64
CA MET A 147 25.09 -14.90 1.52
C MET A 147 26.29 -14.12 0.99
#